data_AF-A0A0E4FXH8-F1
#
_entry.id   AF-A0A0E4FXH8-F1
#
_cell.length_a   1.000
_cell.length_b   1.000
_cell.length_c   1.000
_cell.angle_alpha   90.00
_cell.angle_beta   90.00
_cell.angle_gamma   90.00
#
_symmetry.space_group_name_H-M   'P 1'
#
loop_
_entity.id
_entity.type
_entity.pdbx_description
1 polymer ?
#
loop_
_entity_poly.entity_id
_entity_poly.type
_entity_poly.pdbx_seq_one_letter_code
_entity_poly.pdbx_strand_id
1 'polypeptide(L)'
;MIALAGFGGEVQAQCSELMRLRSEAIEATKPMNRGLMPDRCNAYIRASLAWSSLHAYAQDHQEACDISSRSLGEIEKSHHDAVVARDNVCAGRPVRPFPADVILR
;
A
#
# COMPACT_ATOMS: atom_id res chain seq x y z
N MET A 1 -31.88 29.28 -11.23
CA MET A 1 -30.75 28.51 -11.80
C MET A 1 -29.63 28.53 -10.78
N ILE A 2 -29.42 27.43 -10.05
CA ILE A 2 -28.20 27.24 -9.25
C ILE A 2 -27.60 25.93 -9.76
N ALA A 3 -26.58 26.06 -10.60
CA ALA A 3 -25.80 24.93 -11.07
C ALA A 3 -24.76 24.59 -10.00
N LEU A 4 -25.06 23.62 -9.14
CA LEU A 4 -24.05 22.93 -8.33
C LEU A 4 -23.49 21.79 -9.17
N ALA A 5 -22.72 22.12 -10.20
CA ALA A 5 -21.98 21.15 -11.00
C ALA A 5 -20.49 21.45 -10.82
N GLY A 6 -19.78 20.58 -10.09
CA GLY A 6 -18.32 20.68 -10.00
C GLY A 6 -17.67 19.74 -8.99
N PHE A 7 -18.07 19.80 -7.71
CA PHE A 7 -17.23 19.24 -6.65
C PHE A 7 -17.31 17.71 -6.44
N GLY A 8 -18.31 17.03 -7.00
CA GLY A 8 -18.44 15.57 -6.85
C GLY A 8 -17.48 14.75 -7.73
N GLY A 9 -17.10 15.28 -8.90
CA GLY A 9 -16.31 14.53 -9.89
C GLY A 9 -14.83 14.40 -9.50
N GLU A 10 -14.25 15.48 -8.97
CA GLU A 10 -12.83 15.51 -8.57
C GLU A 10 -12.58 14.64 -7.33
N VAL A 11 -13.45 14.72 -6.33
CA VAL A 11 -13.37 13.86 -5.14
C VAL A 11 -13.58 12.38 -5.50
N GLN A 12 -14.54 12.07 -6.37
CA GLN A 12 -14.75 10.71 -6.86
C GLN A 12 -13.51 10.16 -7.58
N ALA A 13 -12.85 10.99 -8.41
CA ALA A 13 -11.61 10.62 -9.08
C ALA A 13 -10.48 10.37 -8.06
N GLN A 14 -10.32 11.26 -7.08
CA GLN A 14 -9.30 11.15 -6.02
C GLN A 14 -9.45 9.85 -5.23
N CYS A 15 -10.67 9.48 -4.85
CA CYS A 15 -10.89 8.26 -4.05
C CYS A 15 -10.84 7.00 -4.91
N SER A 16 -11.15 7.08 -6.21
CA SER A 16 -10.91 5.98 -7.14
C SER A 16 -9.41 5.69 -7.30
N GLU A 17 -8.58 6.73 -7.29
CA GLU A 17 -7.13 6.63 -7.37
C GLU A 17 -6.54 6.01 -6.10
N LEU A 18 -7.06 6.36 -4.92
CA LEU A 18 -6.72 5.68 -3.67
C LEU A 18 -6.96 4.16 -3.75
N MET A 19 -8.10 3.75 -4.33
CA MET A 19 -8.43 2.33 -4.50
C MET A 19 -7.51 1.64 -5.53
N ARG A 20 -7.11 2.35 -6.59
CA ARG A 20 -6.11 1.87 -7.55
C ARG A 20 -4.77 1.63 -6.88
N LEU A 21 -4.25 2.61 -6.15
CA LEU A 21 -2.98 2.52 -5.41
C LEU A 21 -3.01 1.39 -4.36
N ARG A 22 -4.15 1.21 -3.68
CA ARG A 22 -4.33 0.11 -2.73
C ARG A 22 -4.22 -1.25 -3.41
N SER A 23 -4.87 -1.40 -4.56
CA SER A 23 -4.80 -2.63 -5.34
C SER A 23 -3.38 -2.90 -5.82
N GLU A 24 -2.66 -1.87 -6.29
CA GLU A 24 -1.26 -1.99 -6.73
C GLU A 24 -0.32 -2.40 -5.60
N ALA A 25 -0.47 -1.83 -4.40
CA ALA A 25 0.31 -2.22 -3.23
C ALA A 25 0.07 -3.69 -2.84
N ILE A 26 -1.17 -4.16 -2.92
CA ILE A 26 -1.53 -5.56 -2.68
C ILE A 26 -0.95 -6.47 -3.77
N GLU A 27 -1.07 -6.11 -5.05
CA GLU A 27 -0.51 -6.90 -6.16
C GLU A 27 1.01 -6.97 -6.10
N ALA A 28 1.68 -5.85 -5.79
CA ALA A 28 3.12 -5.80 -5.58
C ALA A 28 3.57 -6.70 -4.42
N THR A 29 2.64 -7.01 -3.50
CA THR A 29 2.89 -7.87 -2.35
C THR A 29 2.84 -9.37 -2.68
N LYS A 30 2.00 -9.78 -3.64
CA LYS A 30 1.75 -11.20 -3.95
C LYS A 30 2.99 -12.04 -4.29
N PRO A 31 3.98 -11.55 -5.06
CA PRO A 31 5.16 -12.36 -5.39
C PRO A 31 5.95 -12.83 -4.16
N MET A 32 5.85 -12.11 -3.04
CA MET A 32 6.56 -12.42 -1.80
C MET A 32 6.02 -13.66 -1.08
N ASN A 33 4.78 -14.06 -1.39
CA ASN A 33 4.18 -15.32 -0.87
C ASN A 33 4.81 -16.57 -1.49
N ARG A 34 5.63 -16.43 -2.55
CA ARG A 34 6.30 -17.55 -3.21
C ARG A 34 7.71 -17.72 -2.61
N GLY A 35 7.97 -18.90 -2.03
CA GLY A 35 9.16 -19.18 -1.22
C GLY A 35 10.51 -19.05 -1.95
N LEU A 36 10.54 -19.29 -3.25
CA LEU A 36 11.72 -19.13 -4.11
C LEU A 36 11.36 -18.18 -5.25
N MET A 37 11.91 -16.96 -5.20
CA MET A 37 11.80 -15.98 -6.27
C MET A 37 13.21 -15.57 -6.68
N PRO A 38 13.56 -15.59 -7.98
CA PRO A 38 14.72 -14.86 -8.46
C PRO A 38 14.49 -13.37 -8.14
N ASP A 39 15.54 -12.68 -7.71
CA ASP A 39 15.52 -11.24 -7.47
C ASP A 39 14.51 -10.78 -6.38
N ARG A 40 14.52 -11.47 -5.23
CA ARG A 40 13.67 -11.14 -4.07
C ARG A 40 13.82 -9.67 -3.65
N CYS A 41 15.04 -9.13 -3.62
CA CYS A 41 15.25 -7.74 -3.18
C CYS A 41 14.45 -6.76 -4.04
N ASN A 42 14.48 -6.87 -5.38
CA ASN A 42 13.70 -5.97 -6.22
C ASN A 42 12.19 -6.15 -6.07
N ALA A 43 11.70 -7.35 -5.79
CA ALA A 43 10.28 -7.57 -5.48
C ALA A 43 9.85 -6.81 -4.21
N TYR A 44 10.66 -6.89 -3.15
CA TYR A 44 10.40 -6.16 -1.91
C TYR A 44 10.59 -4.64 -2.07
N ILE A 45 11.53 -4.18 -2.91
CA ILE A 45 11.66 -2.76 -3.26
C ILE A 45 10.36 -2.25 -3.89
N ARG A 46 9.83 -2.95 -4.91
CA ARG A 46 8.58 -2.55 -5.58
C ARG A 46 7.39 -2.49 -4.60
N ALA A 47 7.28 -3.48 -3.72
CA ALA A 47 6.23 -3.49 -2.71
C ALA A 47 6.37 -2.32 -1.72
N SER A 48 7.59 -2.05 -1.22
CA SER A 48 7.83 -0.93 -0.31
C SER A 48 7.49 0.43 -0.93
N LEU A 49 7.79 0.61 -2.23
CA LEU A 49 7.46 1.82 -2.98
C LEU A 49 5.95 1.95 -3.21
N ALA A 50 5.26 0.86 -3.56
CA ALA A 50 3.81 0.89 -3.75
C ALA A 50 3.06 1.25 -2.46
N TRP A 51 3.48 0.67 -1.32
CA TRP A 51 2.93 1.04 -0.01
C TRP A 51 3.28 2.48 0.39
N SER A 52 4.48 2.96 0.04
CA SER A 52 4.87 4.36 0.27
C SER A 52 3.98 5.34 -0.51
N SER A 53 3.72 5.06 -1.79
CA SER A 53 2.85 5.89 -2.63
C SER A 53 1.42 5.90 -2.13
N LEU A 54 0.89 4.73 -1.72
CA LEU A 54 -0.43 4.64 -1.12
C LEU A 54 -0.52 5.44 0.18
N HIS A 55 0.48 5.30 1.07
CA HIS A 55 0.48 6.00 2.35
C HIS A 55 0.50 7.53 2.16
N ALA A 56 1.41 8.04 1.32
CA ALA A 56 1.47 9.47 1.01
C ALA A 56 0.14 9.97 0.42
N TYR A 57 -0.42 9.24 -0.55
CA TYR A 57 -1.68 9.64 -1.17
C TYR A 57 -2.86 9.62 -0.18
N ALA A 58 -2.94 8.59 0.67
CA ALA A 58 -3.97 8.47 1.69
C ALA A 58 -3.87 9.58 2.75
N GLN A 59 -2.65 9.97 3.12
CA GLN A 59 -2.42 11.06 4.05
C GLN A 59 -2.85 12.40 3.45
N ASP A 60 -2.48 12.67 2.19
CA ASP A 60 -2.80 13.92 1.50
C ASP A 60 -4.31 14.07 1.20
N HIS A 61 -5.03 12.96 1.06
CA HIS A 61 -6.44 12.93 0.70
C HIS A 61 -7.34 12.39 1.82
N GLN A 62 -6.85 12.42 3.07
CA GLN A 62 -7.56 11.84 4.20
C GLN A 62 -8.96 12.42 4.37
N GLU A 63 -9.09 13.75 4.37
CA GLU A 63 -10.38 14.44 4.52
C GLU A 63 -11.27 14.28 3.28
N ALA A 64 -10.68 14.41 2.10
CA ALA A 64 -11.42 14.33 0.83
C ALA A 64 -12.07 12.96 0.61
N CYS A 65 -11.42 11.88 1.06
CA CYS A 65 -11.90 10.51 0.91
C CYS A 65 -12.46 9.89 2.20
N ASP A 66 -12.71 10.71 3.23
CA ASP A 66 -13.22 10.27 4.54
C ASP A 66 -12.44 9.05 5.11
N ILE A 67 -11.12 9.10 4.97
CA ILE A 67 -10.24 8.03 5.43
C ILE A 67 -10.13 8.12 6.94
N SER A 68 -10.67 7.11 7.64
CA SER A 68 -10.55 7.04 9.09
C SER A 68 -9.09 6.99 9.53
N SER A 69 -8.78 7.56 10.70
CA SER A 69 -7.45 7.49 11.32
C SER A 69 -6.97 6.04 11.51
N ARG A 70 -7.90 5.12 11.80
CA ARG A 70 -7.62 3.69 11.86
C ARG A 70 -7.14 3.14 10.52
N SER A 71 -7.85 3.45 9.42
CA SER A 71 -7.47 3.00 8.09
C SER A 71 -6.13 3.58 7.64
N LEU A 72 -5.86 4.84 7.96
CA LEU A 72 -4.56 5.46 7.70
C LEU A 72 -3.45 4.75 8.49
N GLY A 73 -3.67 4.45 9.78
CA GLY A 73 -2.71 3.70 10.59
C GLY A 73 -2.46 2.26 10.10
N GLU A 74 -3.46 1.58 9.54
CA GLU A 74 -3.28 0.27 8.91
C GLU A 74 -2.42 0.35 7.63
N ILE A 75 -2.57 1.42 6.84
CA ILE A 75 -1.74 1.70 5.66
C ILE A 75 -0.31 2.03 6.08
N GLU A 76 -0.12 2.89 7.08
CA GLU A 76 1.18 3.25 7.64
C GLU A 76 1.92 2.01 8.16
N LYS A 77 1.23 1.17 8.95
CA LYS A 77 1.79 -0.11 9.43
C LYS A 77 2.24 -1.00 8.27
N SER A 78 1.41 -1.14 7.24
CA SER A 78 1.73 -1.96 6.06
C SER A 78 2.95 -1.43 5.30
N HIS A 79 3.09 -0.10 5.20
CA HIS A 79 4.28 0.54 4.64
C HIS A 79 5.54 0.25 5.47
N HIS A 80 5.46 0.44 6.79
CA HIS A 80 6.57 0.16 7.70
C HIS A 80 7.01 -1.31 7.61
N ASP A 81 6.05 -2.25 7.62
CA ASP A 81 6.33 -3.68 7.52
C ASP A 81 6.99 -4.03 6.16
N ALA A 82 6.54 -3.41 5.07
CA ALA A 82 7.15 -3.58 3.75
C ALA A 82 8.60 -3.06 3.69
N VAL A 83 8.90 -1.93 4.35
CA VAL A 83 10.25 -1.37 4.47
C VAL A 83 11.16 -2.31 5.26
N VAL A 84 10.71 -2.76 6.44
CA VAL A 84 11.48 -3.69 7.28
C VAL A 84 11.75 -5.00 6.53
N ALA A 85 10.76 -5.53 5.81
CA ALA A 85 10.94 -6.77 5.08
C ALA A 85 11.91 -6.60 3.90
N ARG A 86 11.83 -5.48 3.16
CA ARG A 86 12.82 -5.11 2.13
C ARG A 86 14.23 -5.05 2.69
N ASP A 87 14.44 -4.31 3.76
CA ASP A 87 15.78 -4.10 4.33
C ASP A 87 16.40 -5.43 4.77
N ASN A 88 15.59 -6.32 5.36
CA ASN A 88 16.04 -7.66 5.70
C ASN A 88 16.40 -8.50 4.47
N VAL A 89 15.53 -8.56 3.45
CA VAL A 89 15.76 -9.33 2.23
C VAL A 89 17.00 -8.85 1.49
N CYS A 90 17.11 -7.53 1.29
CA CYS A 90 18.19 -6.91 0.54
C CYS A 90 19.54 -6.99 1.28
N ALA A 91 19.52 -7.07 2.61
CA ALA A 91 20.72 -7.34 3.43
C ALA A 91 21.06 -8.83 3.53
N GLY A 92 20.32 -9.73 2.88
CA GLY A 92 20.53 -11.19 2.95
C GLY A 92 20.15 -11.81 4.31
N ARG A 93 19.37 -11.10 5.13
CA ARG A 93 18.90 -11.59 6.45
C ARG A 93 17.68 -12.49 6.28
N PRO A 94 17.45 -13.44 7.20
CA PRO A 94 16.20 -14.20 7.25
C PRO A 94 15.01 -13.26 7.43
N VAL A 95 14.05 -13.33 6.52
CA VAL A 95 12.87 -12.45 6.48
C VAL A 95 11.75 -13.08 7.30
N ARG A 96 11.05 -12.29 8.11
CA ARG A 96 9.72 -12.71 8.59
C ARG A 96 8.74 -12.74 7.40
N PRO A 97 7.77 -13.66 7.37
CA PRO A 97 6.76 -13.70 6.32
C PRO A 97 6.07 -12.34 6.17
N PHE A 98 5.86 -11.89 4.92
CA PHE A 98 5.12 -10.67 4.62
C PHE A 98 3.95 -10.99 3.66
N PRO A 99 2.72 -10.55 3.98
CA PRO A 99 2.34 -9.84 5.19
C PRO A 99 2.42 -10.73 6.44
N ALA A 100 2.63 -10.13 7.61
CA ALA A 100 2.88 -10.85 8.87
C ALA A 100 1.71 -11.76 9.31
N ASP A 101 0.53 -11.59 8.70
CA ASP A 101 -0.74 -12.10 9.19
C ASP A 101 -1.42 -13.10 8.22
N VAL A 102 -0.69 -13.83 7.38
CA VAL A 102 -1.28 -14.94 6.60
C VAL A 102 -1.26 -16.23 7.43
N ILE A 103 -2.17 -16.35 8.38
CA ILE A 103 -2.58 -17.68 8.86
C ILE A 103 -3.37 -18.32 7.71
N LEU A 104 -2.71 -19.19 6.94
CA LEU A 104 -3.41 -20.13 6.06
C LEU A 104 -4.29 -21.02 6.96
N ARG A 105 -5.59 -20.79 6.94
CA ARG A 105 -6.58 -21.68 7.54
C ARG A 105 -7.37 -22.37 6.44
#